data_AF-A0A6I4YBP0-F1
#
_entry.id   AF-A0A6I4YBP0-F1
#
_cell.length_a   1.000
_cell.length_b   1.000
_cell.length_c   1.000
_cell.angle_alpha   90.00
_cell.angle_beta   90.00
_cell.angle_gamma   90.00
#
_symmetry.space_group_name_H-M   'P 1'
#
loop_
_entity.id
_entity.type
_entity.pdbx_description
1 polymer ?
#
loop_
_entity_poly.entity_id
_entity_poly.type
_entity_poly.pdbx_seq_one_letter_code
_entity_poly.pdbx_strand_id
1 'polypeptide(L)'
;MTDIRRTLYHVQAGGQHLRVHLLVSGAVRLDLDGVTHDEPTLEAALDAAAAWPAVPGALYGALAWELDLSATRGGPWTPDSPPP
;
A
#
# COMPACT_ATOMS: atom_id res chain seq x y z
N MET A 1 -7.26 -7.67 -18.28
CA MET A 1 -7.25 -8.23 -16.92
C MET A 1 -6.16 -7.50 -16.17
N THR A 2 -6.47 -6.85 -15.05
CA THR A 2 -5.41 -6.27 -14.21
C THR A 2 -4.80 -7.40 -13.40
N ASP A 3 -3.55 -7.75 -13.68
CA ASP A 3 -2.84 -8.82 -12.99
C ASP A 3 -2.43 -8.38 -11.57
N ILE A 4 -3.40 -8.37 -10.65
CA ILE A 4 -3.18 -8.18 -9.22
C ILE A 4 -2.57 -9.47 -8.66
N ARG A 5 -1.39 -9.37 -8.05
CA ARG A 5 -0.75 -10.48 -7.33
C ARG A 5 -1.36 -10.68 -5.95
N ARG A 6 -1.52 -9.59 -5.18
CA ARG A 6 -2.19 -9.59 -3.87
C ARG A 6 -2.60 -8.18 -3.44
N THR A 7 -3.56 -8.07 -2.53
CA THR A 7 -3.83 -6.83 -1.79
C THR A 7 -2.88 -6.74 -0.59
N LEU A 8 -2.15 -5.64 -0.46
CA LEU A 8 -1.26 -5.35 0.67
C LEU A 8 -2.04 -4.72 1.82
N TYR A 9 -2.81 -3.68 1.53
CA TYR A 9 -3.56 -2.91 2.51
C TYR A 9 -4.97 -2.64 2.02
N HIS A 10 -5.90 -2.58 2.97
CA HIS A 10 -7.27 -2.13 2.74
C HIS A 10 -7.67 -1.27 3.93
N VAL A 11 -7.86 0.02 3.70
CA VAL A 11 -8.28 0.97 4.72
C VAL A 11 -9.60 1.62 4.33
N GLN A 12 -10.36 2.04 5.34
CA GLN A 12 -11.70 2.60 5.17
C GLN A 12 -11.87 3.79 6.11
N ALA A 13 -12.35 4.91 5.58
CA ALA A 13 -12.81 6.04 6.38
C ALA A 13 -13.92 6.80 5.65
N GLY A 14 -14.92 7.29 6.38
CA GLY A 14 -15.99 8.11 5.80
C GLY A 14 -16.82 7.43 4.71
N GLY A 15 -16.88 6.10 4.68
CA GLY A 15 -17.60 5.33 3.66
C GLY A 15 -16.82 5.09 2.36
N GLN A 16 -15.60 5.61 2.25
CA GLN A 16 -14.69 5.36 1.14
C GLN A 16 -13.69 4.26 1.49
N HIS A 17 -13.26 3.51 0.48
CA HIS A 17 -12.26 2.46 0.61
C HIS A 17 -11.03 2.76 -0.25
N LEU A 18 -9.86 2.73 0.37
CA LEU A 18 -8.58 2.75 -0.33
C LEU A 18 -7.91 1.38 -0.19
N ARG A 19 -7.60 0.76 -1.32
CA ARG A 19 -6.84 -0.49 -1.39
C ARG A 19 -5.49 -0.25 -2.01
N VAL A 20 -4.50 -0.98 -1.54
CA VAL A 20 -3.16 -1.00 -2.10
C VAL A 20 -2.89 -2.41 -2.58
N HIS A 21 -2.69 -2.58 -3.88
CA HIS A 21 -2.44 -3.87 -4.52
C HIS A 21 -1.01 -3.96 -5.00
N LEU A 22 -0.38 -5.11 -4.80
CA LEU A 22 0.85 -5.48 -5.50
C LEU A 22 0.45 -6.14 -6.82
N LEU A 23 0.94 -5.60 -7.93
CA LEU A 23 0.76 -6.17 -9.26
C LEU A 23 1.77 -7.29 -9.52
N VAL A 24 1.48 -8.16 -10.48
CA VAL A 24 2.42 -9.23 -10.91
C VAL A 24 3.73 -8.64 -11.43
N SER A 25 3.69 -7.44 -12.03
CA SER A 25 4.89 -6.71 -12.46
C SER A 25 5.79 -6.25 -11.31
N GLY A 26 5.31 -6.25 -10.08
CA GLY A 26 5.98 -5.68 -8.92
C GLY A 26 5.60 -4.23 -8.61
N ALA A 27 4.89 -3.55 -9.52
CA ALA A 27 4.33 -2.22 -9.27
C ALA A 27 3.20 -2.26 -8.23
N VAL A 28 2.87 -1.09 -7.67
CA VAL A 28 1.84 -0.92 -6.66
C VAL A 28 0.68 -0.14 -7.25
N ARG A 29 -0.55 -0.63 -7.06
CA ARG A 29 -1.78 0.04 -7.46
C ARG A 29 -2.52 0.55 -6.24
N LEU A 30 -2.79 1.85 -6.20
CA LEU A 30 -3.81 2.45 -5.36
C LEU A 30 -5.17 2.30 -6.05
N ASP A 31 -6.17 1.82 -5.33
CA ASP A 31 -7.57 1.73 -5.77
C ASP A 31 -8.45 2.46 -4.75
N LEU A 32 -8.92 3.65 -5.12
CA LEU A 32 -9.88 4.45 -4.35
C LEU A 32 -11.26 4.27 -4.99
N ASP A 33 -12.07 3.39 -4.40
CA ASP A 33 -13.44 3.09 -4.84
C ASP A 33 -13.59 2.86 -6.36
N GLY A 34 -12.61 2.20 -6.98
CA GLY A 34 -12.59 1.86 -8.40
C GLY A 34 -11.79 2.83 -9.28
N VAL A 35 -11.36 3.98 -8.76
CA VAL A 35 -10.40 4.85 -9.44
C VAL A 35 -8.99 4.39 -9.08
N THR A 36 -8.14 4.14 -10.07
CA THR A 36 -6.84 3.50 -9.83
C THR A 36 -5.66 4.35 -10.28
N HIS A 37 -4.59 4.34 -9.48
CA HIS A 37 -3.29 4.93 -9.79
C HIS A 37 -2.19 3.87 -9.59
N ASP A 38 -1.32 3.70 -10.58
CA ASP A 38 -0.21 2.75 -10.52
C ASP A 38 1.10 3.50 -10.31
N GLU A 39 1.88 3.01 -9.36
CA GLU A 39 3.16 3.57 -8.98
C GLU A 39 4.24 2.47 -8.96
N PRO A 40 5.50 2.82 -9.27
CA PRO A 40 6.57 1.82 -9.38
C PRO A 40 6.93 1.18 -8.05
N THR A 41 6.71 1.87 -6.92
CA THR A 41 7.06 1.40 -5.58
C THR A 41 5.96 1.74 -4.57
N LEU A 42 6.07 1.15 -3.37
CA LEU A 42 5.15 1.44 -2.27
C LEU A 42 5.34 2.86 -1.71
N GLU A 43 6.57 3.34 -1.69
CA GLU A 43 6.91 4.71 -1.31
C GLU A 43 6.31 5.71 -2.31
N ALA A 44 6.45 5.48 -3.62
CA ALA A 44 5.81 6.31 -4.64
C ALA A 44 4.28 6.27 -4.54
N ALA A 45 3.70 5.12 -4.19
CA ALA A 45 2.27 5.00 -3.92
C ALA A 45 1.83 5.82 -2.69
N LEU A 46 2.66 5.95 -1.66
CA LEU A 46 2.37 6.82 -0.51
C LEU A 46 2.41 8.28 -0.89
N ASP A 47 3.44 8.70 -1.63
CA ASP A 47 3.56 10.07 -2.11
C ASP A 47 2.39 10.43 -3.04
N ALA A 48 2.00 9.51 -3.92
CA ALA A 48 0.84 9.66 -4.80
C ALA A 48 -0.46 9.77 -4.00
N ALA A 49 -0.66 8.92 -2.97
CA ALA A 49 -1.84 8.99 -2.11
C ALA A 49 -1.91 10.32 -1.33
N ALA A 50 -0.77 10.86 -0.88
CA ALA A 50 -0.69 12.16 -0.22
C ALA A 50 -1.01 13.33 -1.18
N ALA A 51 -0.59 13.21 -2.44
CA ALA A 51 -0.81 14.21 -3.48
C ALA A 51 -2.20 14.13 -4.14
N TRP A 52 -2.95 13.03 -3.93
CA TRP A 52 -4.21 12.78 -4.60
C TRP A 52 -5.38 13.48 -3.89
N PRO A 53 -6.00 14.53 -4.50
CA PRO A 53 -7.01 15.34 -3.80
C PRO A 53 -8.28 14.59 -3.40
N ALA A 54 -8.54 13.43 -4.04
CA ALA A 54 -9.69 12.60 -3.74
C ALA A 54 -9.49 11.70 -2.52
N VAL A 55 -8.26 11.53 -2.03
CA VAL A 55 -7.94 10.74 -0.84
C VAL A 55 -8.15 11.63 0.40
N PRO A 56 -9.16 11.36 1.25
CA PRO A 56 -9.35 12.09 2.48
C PRO A 56 -8.17 11.89 3.43
N GLY A 57 -7.82 12.92 4.21
CA GLY A 57 -6.73 12.83 5.19
C GLY A 57 -6.89 11.69 6.20
N ALA A 58 -8.11 11.31 6.55
CA ALA A 58 -8.38 10.16 7.42
C ALA A 58 -8.03 8.81 6.75
N LEU A 59 -8.27 8.67 5.44
CA LEU A 59 -7.88 7.47 4.67
C LEU A 59 -6.37 7.40 4.51
N TYR A 60 -5.73 8.53 4.20
CA TYR A 60 -4.26 8.61 4.16
C TYR A 60 -3.63 8.26 5.51
N GLY A 61 -4.15 8.85 6.61
CA GLY A 61 -3.66 8.56 7.96
C GLY A 61 -3.82 7.09 8.35
N ALA A 62 -4.93 6.46 7.98
CA ALA A 62 -5.13 5.03 8.19
C ALA A 62 -4.13 4.19 7.39
N LEU A 63 -3.87 4.55 6.12
CA LEU A 63 -2.87 3.85 5.29
C LEU A 63 -1.46 3.98 5.88
N ALA A 64 -1.05 5.20 6.26
CA ALA A 64 0.25 5.47 6.87
C ALA A 64 0.42 4.67 8.17
N TRP A 65 -0.63 4.59 8.99
CA TRP A 65 -0.62 3.80 10.22
C TRP A 65 -0.41 2.30 9.97
N GLU A 66 -1.10 1.70 9.00
CA GLU A 66 -0.91 0.28 8.66
C GLU A 66 0.52 -0.03 8.17
N LEU A 67 1.13 0.92 7.49
CA LEU A 67 2.52 0.81 7.05
C LEU A 67 3.51 0.89 8.21
N ASP A 68 3.31 1.84 9.13
CA ASP A 68 4.12 1.94 10.34
C ASP A 68 4.01 0.66 11.19
N LEU A 69 2.81 0.10 11.32
CA LEU A 69 2.60 -1.20 11.98
C LEU A 69 3.34 -2.34 11.27
N SER A 70 3.38 -2.33 9.95
CA SER A 70 4.09 -3.35 9.17
C SER A 70 5.60 -3.23 9.31
N ALA A 71 6.13 -2.00 9.31
CA ALA A 71 7.55 -1.72 9.53
C ALA A 71 7.99 -2.13 10.95
N THR A 72 7.15 -1.92 11.96
CA THR A 72 7.45 -2.30 13.35
C THR A 72 7.34 -3.80 13.61
N ARG A 73 6.46 -4.53 12.89
CA ARG A 73 6.34 -5.99 12.98
C ARG A 73 7.45 -6.75 12.24
N GLY A 74 8.15 -6.09 11.32
CA GLY A 74 9.15 -6.73 10.45
C GLY A 74 10.46 -7.10 11.14
N GLY A 75 10.83 -6.46 12.25
CA GLY A 75 12.17 -6.57 12.83
C GLY A 75 13.29 -6.25 11.82
N PRO A 76 14.57 -6.23 12.22
CA PRO A 76 15.64 -6.28 11.23
C PRO A 76 15.51 -7.59 10.45
N TRP A 77 15.48 -7.51 9.11
CA TRP A 77 15.64 -8.69 8.28
C TRP A 77 17.02 -9.29 8.59
N THR A 78 17.05 -10.37 9.36
CA THR A 78 18.21 -11.22 9.47
C THR A 78 18.13 -12.21 8.31
N PRO A 79 19.09 -12.24 7.37
CA PRO A 79 19.22 -13.38 6.49
C PRO A 79 19.31 -14.62 7.40
N ASP A 80 18.46 -15.62 7.16
CA ASP A 80 18.60 -16.91 7.82
C ASP A 80 20.08 -17.30 7.78
N SER A 81 20.63 -17.68 8.93
CA SER A 81 22.03 -18.05 9.06
C SER A 81 22.41 -19.01 7.92
N PRO A 82 23.60 -18.85 7.30
CA PRO A 82 24.02 -19.77 6.26
C PRO A 82 23.95 -21.22 6.79
N PRO A 83 23.51 -22.19 5.97
CA PRO A 83 23.40 -23.58 6.41
C PRO A 83 24.76 -24.09 6.91
N PRO A 84 24.77 -25.03 7.87
CA PRO A 84 25.99 -25.52 8.51
C PRO A 84 27.01 -26.13 7.54
#